data_AF-A0A354FCA2-F1
#
_entry.id   AF-A0A354FCA2-F1
#
_cell.length_a   1.000
_cell.length_b   1.000
_cell.length_c   1.000
_cell.angle_alpha   90.00
_cell.angle_beta   90.00
_cell.angle_gamma   90.00
#
_symmetry.space_group_name_H-M   'P 1'
#
loop_
_entity.id
_entity.type
_entity.pdbx_description
1 polymer ?
#
loop_
_entity_poly.entity_id
_entity_poly.type
_entity_poly.pdbx_seq_one_letter_code
_entity_poly.pdbx_strand_id
1 'polypeptide(L)' 'GDYVVIQRAGDVIPEVVRVLQERRTGEEEAFQMPEHCPVCGSQVLRQEGEVAARCRGIACPAQLKELVIHFV' A
#
# COMPACT_ATOMS: atom_id res chain seq x y z
N GLY A 1 -11.37 13.19 -4.35
CA GLY A 1 -10.03 12.64 -4.03
C GLY A 1 -9.01 13.74 -4.07
N ASP A 2 -7.82 13.53 -3.52
CA ASP A 2 -6.81 14.61 -3.34
C ASP A 2 -6.02 14.94 -4.61
N TYR A 3 -5.67 16.22 -4.79
CA TYR A 3 -4.66 16.66 -5.75
C TYR A 3 -3.27 16.55 -5.12
N VAL A 4 -2.31 15.95 -5.84
CA VAL A 4 -0.97 15.67 -5.31
C VAL A 4 0.14 16.14 -6.24
N VAL A 5 1.28 16.48 -5.67
CA VAL A 5 2.53 16.73 -6.40
C VAL A 5 3.32 15.43 -6.47
N ILE A 6 3.59 14.99 -7.70
CA ILE A 6 4.38 13.79 -7.98
C ILE A 6 5.78 14.23 -8.42
N GLN A 7 6.80 13.61 -7.86
CA GLN A 7 8.19 13.80 -8.26
C GLN A 7 8.77 12.47 -8.77
N ARG A 8 9.60 12.53 -9.81
CA ARG A 8 10.39 11.38 -10.26
C ARG A 8 11.77 11.44 -9.62
N ALA A 9 12.07 10.49 -8.73
CA ALA A 9 13.43 10.25 -8.25
C ALA A 9 14.19 9.44 -9.32
N GLY A 10 14.72 10.14 -10.33
CA GLY A 10 15.36 9.49 -11.49
C GLY A 10 14.39 8.65 -12.32
N ASP A 11 14.83 7.45 -12.72
CA ASP A 11 14.12 6.59 -13.68
C ASP A 11 13.42 5.36 -13.05
N VAL A 12 13.23 5.30 -11.73
CA VAL A 12 12.73 4.09 -11.05
C VAL A 12 11.22 4.12 -10.81
N ILE A 13 10.75 4.83 -9.77
CA ILE A 13 9.32 4.92 -9.40
C ILE A 13 9.02 6.36 -8.97
N PRO A 14 7.96 7.02 -9.50
CA PRO A 14 7.54 8.33 -9.02
C PRO A 14 6.98 8.26 -7.59
N GLU A 15 7.24 9.29 -6.79
CA GLU A 15 6.76 9.41 -5.42
C GLU A 15 5.80 10.59 -5.25
N VAL A 16 4.87 10.46 -4.30
CA VAL A 16 3.99 11.55 -3.89
C VAL A 16 4.71 12.37 -2.81
N VAL A 17 5.05 13.61 -3.13
CA VAL A 17 5.85 14.47 -2.22
C VAL A 17 4.95 15.25 -1.26
N ARG A 18 3.80 15.73 -1.74
CA ARG A 18 2.82 16.45 -0.92
C ARG A 18 1.44 16.49 -1.57
N VAL A 19 0.43 16.74 -0.75
CA VAL A 19 -0.96 17.02 -1.16
C VAL A 19 -1.19 18.53 -1.26
N LEU A 20 -1.98 18.97 -2.24
CA LEU A 20 -2.41 20.36 -2.41
C LEU A 20 -3.75 20.57 -1.69
N GLN A 21 -3.67 20.85 -0.38
CA GLN A 21 -4.84 20.97 0.48
C GLN A 21 -5.77 22.13 0.07
N GLU A 22 -5.22 23.18 -0.52
CA GLU A 22 -5.96 24.34 -1.03
C GLU A 22 -6.90 24.01 -2.20
N ARG A 23 -6.74 22.83 -2.82
CA ARG A 23 -7.60 22.34 -3.90
C ARG A 23 -8.65 21.34 -3.43
N ARG A 24 -8.75 21.10 -2.12
CA ARG A 24 -9.77 20.20 -1.58
C ARG A 24 -11.14 20.82 -1.71
N THR A 25 -12.11 20.03 -2.17
CA THR A 25 -13.51 20.41 -2.28
C THR A 25 -14.30 20.03 -1.03
N GLY A 26 -13.75 19.16 -0.16
CA GLY A 26 -14.43 18.59 1.00
C GLY A 26 -15.19 17.31 0.67
N GLU A 27 -15.22 16.88 -0.60
CA GLU A 27 -15.82 15.63 -1.05
C GLU A 27 -14.79 14.48 -1.08
N GLU A 28 -13.60 14.68 -0.53
CA GLU A 28 -12.57 13.64 -0.48
C GLU A 28 -12.89 12.56 0.57
N GLU A 29 -12.64 11.31 0.19
CA GLU A 29 -12.77 10.17 1.08
C GLU A 29 -11.45 9.88 1.80
N ALA A 30 -11.55 9.55 3.10
CA ALA A 30 -10.39 9.18 3.90
C ALA A 30 -9.89 7.78 3.50
N PHE A 31 -8.60 7.66 3.19
CA PHE A 31 -7.97 6.36 2.93
C PHE A 31 -7.92 5.51 4.20
N GLN A 32 -8.34 4.26 4.10
CA GLN A 32 -8.26 3.26 5.17
C GLN A 32 -7.40 2.09 4.71
N MET A 33 -6.47 1.67 5.57
CA MET A 33 -5.66 0.47 5.32
C MET A 33 -6.59 -0.76 5.33
N PRO A 34 -6.48 -1.69 4.37
CA PRO A 34 -7.32 -2.88 4.36
C PRO A 34 -7.09 -3.74 5.61
N GLU A 35 -8.17 -4.07 6.32
CA GLU A 35 -8.15 -4.98 7.47
C GLU A 35 -7.94 -6.44 7.04
N HIS A 36 -8.31 -6.77 5.80
CA HIS A 36 -8.22 -8.09 5.21
C HIS A 36 -7.42 -8.06 3.91
N CYS A 37 -6.59 -9.07 3.68
CA CYS A 37 -5.76 -9.17 2.50
C CYS A 37 -6.66 -9.26 1.25
N PRO A 38 -6.45 -8.41 0.23
CA PRO A 38 -7.29 -8.40 -0.97
C PRO A 38 -7.11 -9.65 -1.84
N VAL A 39 -6.11 -10.50 -1.57
CA VAL A 39 -5.84 -11.72 -2.33
C VAL A 39 -6.39 -12.98 -1.64
N CYS A 40 -6.17 -13.12 -0.34
CA CYS A 40 -6.52 -14.35 0.39
C CYS A 40 -7.54 -14.15 1.52
N GLY A 41 -7.99 -12.93 1.77
CA GLY A 41 -8.95 -12.60 2.83
C GLY A 41 -8.41 -12.72 4.26
N SER A 42 -7.16 -13.15 4.47
CA SER A 42 -6.56 -13.24 5.81
C SER A 42 -6.35 -11.86 6.45
N GLN A 43 -6.36 -11.78 7.77
CA GLN A 43 -6.15 -10.54 8.51
C GLN A 43 -4.80 -9.87 8.16
N VAL A 44 -4.84 -8.55 7.98
CA VAL A 44 -3.65 -7.70 7.81
C VAL A 44 -3.23 -7.16 9.18
N LEU A 45 -1.95 -7.26 9.49
CA LEU A 45 -1.39 -6.77 10.74
C LEU A 45 -0.21 -5.85 10.47
N ARG A 46 -0.16 -4.73 11.18
CA ARG A 46 1.01 -3.87 11.28
C ARG A 46 1.63 -4.09 12.65
N GLN A 47 2.83 -4.66 12.69
CA GLN A 47 3.51 -4.93 13.96
C GLN A 47 3.93 -3.61 14.62
N GLU A 48 4.00 -3.61 15.94
CA GLU A 48 4.46 -2.44 16.69
C GLU A 48 5.87 -2.03 16.23
N GLY A 49 6.03 -0.75 15.91
CA GLY A 49 7.28 -0.20 15.39
C GLY A 49 7.51 -0.40 13.88
N GLU A 50 6.70 -1.19 13.17
CA GLU A 50 6.83 -1.37 11.73
C GLU A 50 5.95 -0.39 10.93
N VAL A 51 6.48 0.13 9.82
CA VAL A 51 5.72 0.96 8.87
C VAL A 51 4.83 0.09 7.98
N ALA A 52 5.31 -1.11 7.62
CA ALA A 52 4.62 -1.99 6.68
C ALA A 52 3.48 -2.78 7.35
N ALA A 53 2.31 -2.78 6.72
CA ALA A 53 1.22 -3.70 7.03
C ALA A 53 1.37 -4.98 6.21
N ARG A 54 1.28 -6.16 6.84
CA ARG A 54 1.56 -7.45 6.18
C ARG A 54 0.41 -8.42 6.34
N CYS A 55 0.20 -9.23 5.29
CA CYS A 55 -0.68 -10.39 5.31
C CYS A 55 -0.02 -11.56 6.06
N ARG A 56 -0.74 -12.23 6.97
CA ARG A 56 -0.27 -13.46 7.67
C ARG A 56 -0.90 -14.77 7.18
N GLY A 57 -1.58 -14.74 6.03
CA GLY A 57 -2.13 -15.95 5.43
C GLY A 57 -1.04 -16.92 4.97
N ILE A 58 -0.92 -18.08 5.63
CA ILE A 58 0.09 -19.11 5.34
C ILE A 58 -0.05 -19.68 3.92
N ALA A 59 -1.29 -19.79 3.43
CA ALA A 59 -1.61 -20.28 2.09
C ALA A 59 -1.93 -19.14 1.10
N CYS A 60 -1.43 -17.92 1.33
CA CYS A 60 -1.73 -16.79 0.46
C CYS A 60 -1.16 -17.01 -0.96
N PRO A 61 -2.00 -17.03 -2.02
CA PRO A 61 -1.52 -17.24 -3.38
C PRO A 61 -0.46 -16.23 -3.83
N ALA A 62 -0.59 -14.97 -3.39
CA ALA A 62 0.41 -13.93 -3.67
C ALA A 62 1.76 -14.26 -3.03
N GLN A 63 1.77 -14.69 -1.77
CA GLN A 63 3.03 -15.02 -1.07
C GLN A 63 3.66 -16.28 -1.66
N LEU A 64 2.87 -17.32 -1.97
CA LEU A 64 3.41 -18.54 -2.58
C LEU A 64 4.05 -18.27 -3.94
N LYS A 65 3.42 -17.44 -4.78
CA LYS A 65 3.98 -17.03 -6.06
C LYS A 65 5.31 -16.30 -5.88
N GLU A 66 5.34 -15.28 -5.03
CA GLU A 66 6.56 -14.49 -4.81
C GLU A 66 7.66 -15.28 -4.10
N LEU A 67 7.33 -16.26 -3.25
CA LEU A 67 8.30 -17.17 -2.65
C LEU A 67 9.00 -18.04 -3.69
N VAL A 68 8.26 -18.57 -4.66
CA VAL A 68 8.84 -19.35 -5.76
C VAL A 68 9.72 -18.46 -6.64
N ILE A 69 9.25 -17.26 -6.99
CA ILE A 69 10.02 -16.28 -7.78
C ILE A 69 11.29 -15.83 -7.03
N HIS A 70 11.23 -15.66 -5.72
CA HIS A 70 12.39 -15.24 -4.93
C HIS A 70 13.44 -16.34 -4.82
N PHE A 71 13.03 -17.61 -4.81
CA PHE A 71 13.93 -18.75 -4.64
C PHE A 71 14.65 -19.15 -5.93
N VAL A 72 14.07 -18.90 -7.11
CA VAL A 72 14.58 -19.31 -8.43
C VAL A 72 15.19 -18.13 -9.17
#